data_AF-A0AAV3YII4-F1
#
_entry.id   AF-A0AAV3YII4-F1
#
_cell.length_a   1.000
_cell.length_b   1.000
_cell.length_c   1.000
_cell.angle_alpha   90.00
_cell.angle_beta   90.00
_cell.angle_gamma   90.00
#
_symmetry.space_group_name_H-M   'P 1'
#
loop_
_entity.id
_entity.type
_entity.pdbx_description
1 polymer ?
#
loop_
_entity_poly.entity_id
_entity_poly.type
_entity_poly.pdbx_seq_one_letter_code
_entity_poly.pdbx_strand_id
1 'polypeptide(L)'
;METAREAIAGTSKEAAQTQHTHELNRLLNPVRREVFKEAGLEGTVHIDKHHALAMKVAVGLTYSQQREIRRVLKGRGEKIAHEGAERKVAKELIGDDVTVTEMLFSSAGDGLVEKQMVKLTNIGEKLTKFLESQRESLMWHDGAIAENEVWVKVGGDHGQGSLKFSLAVVNTKNPNSKDNDILIGMQESS
;
A
#
# COMPACT_ATOMS: atom_id res chain seq x y z
N MET A 1 39.33 26.59 21.07
CA MET A 1 40.01 25.36 21.53
C MET A 1 39.99 24.41 20.35
N GLU A 2 41.13 24.15 19.73
CA GLU A 2 41.28 23.04 18.79
C GLU A 2 40.97 21.76 19.55
N THR A 3 40.02 20.98 19.07
CA THR A 3 39.72 19.70 19.70
C THR A 3 40.89 18.76 19.43
N ALA A 4 41.27 17.90 20.40
CA ALA A 4 42.39 16.96 20.27
C ALA A 4 42.33 16.09 18.98
N ARG A 5 41.16 16.02 18.34
CA ARG A 5 40.90 15.32 17.08
C ARG A 5 41.30 16.11 15.84
N GLU A 6 41.12 17.42 15.82
CA GLU A 6 41.61 18.29 14.73
C GLU A 6 43.13 18.26 14.64
N ALA A 7 43.81 18.09 15.79
CA ALA A 7 45.25 17.91 15.87
C ALA A 7 45.74 16.56 15.30
N ILE A 8 44.90 15.51 15.28
CA ILE A 8 45.27 14.14 14.84
C ILE A 8 44.83 13.88 13.39
N ALA A 9 43.65 14.34 12.98
CA ALA A 9 43.10 14.13 11.64
C ALA A 9 43.68 15.09 10.59
N GLY A 10 44.33 16.16 11.03
CA GLY A 10 44.72 17.29 10.19
C GLY A 10 43.59 18.31 10.03
N THR A 11 43.92 19.51 9.53
CA THR A 11 42.99 20.67 9.42
C THR A 11 41.86 20.49 8.40
N SER A 12 41.79 19.35 7.70
CA SER A 12 40.73 19.08 6.74
C SER A 12 39.47 18.56 7.44
N LYS A 13 38.37 19.30 7.28
CA LYS A 13 37.03 18.91 7.78
C LYS A 13 36.59 17.53 7.25
N GLU A 14 36.99 17.17 6.04
CA GLU A 14 36.66 15.87 5.44
C GLU A 14 37.41 14.71 6.12
N ALA A 15 38.66 14.94 6.54
CA ALA A 15 39.45 13.94 7.26
C ALA A 15 38.85 13.68 8.65
N ALA A 16 38.44 14.73 9.37
CA ALA A 16 37.76 14.62 10.65
C ALA A 16 36.41 13.88 10.53
N GLN A 17 35.61 14.18 9.50
CA GLN A 17 34.34 13.48 9.24
C GLN A 17 34.53 12.00 8.88
N THR A 18 35.56 11.69 8.09
CA THR A 18 35.90 10.31 7.73
C THR A 18 36.33 9.52 8.95
N GLN A 19 37.14 10.13 9.83
CA GLN A 19 37.55 9.53 11.09
C GLN A 19 36.33 9.27 12.01
N HIS A 20 35.42 10.24 12.19
CA HIS A 20 34.19 10.03 12.97
C HIS A 20 33.33 8.90 12.41
N THR A 21 33.24 8.80 11.08
CA THR A 21 32.49 7.74 10.42
C THR A 21 33.11 6.37 10.69
N HIS A 22 34.45 6.27 10.66
CA HIS A 22 35.15 5.03 10.98
C HIS A 22 35.03 4.64 12.47
N GLU A 23 35.12 5.61 13.38
CA GLU A 23 34.95 5.39 14.82
C GLU A 23 33.53 4.89 15.13
N LEU A 24 32.50 5.52 14.55
CA LEU A 24 31.10 5.09 14.68
C LEU A 24 30.85 3.70 14.09
N ASN A 25 31.50 3.35 12.98
CA ASN A 25 31.35 2.03 12.35
C ASN A 25 32.09 0.91 13.09
N ARG A 26 33.08 1.24 13.93
CA ARG A 26 33.77 0.27 14.79
C ARG A 26 32.98 -0.10 16.04
N LEU A 27 31.99 0.70 16.44
CA LEU A 27 31.13 0.39 17.58
C LEU A 27 30.25 -0.83 17.30
N LEU A 28 30.09 -1.69 18.30
CA LEU A 28 29.12 -2.78 18.26
C LEU A 28 27.69 -2.20 18.14
N ASN A 29 26.81 -2.90 17.43
CA ASN A 29 25.44 -2.46 17.18
C ASN A 29 24.66 -1.99 18.42
N PRO A 30 24.75 -2.65 19.61
CA PRO A 30 24.07 -2.19 20.82
C PRO A 30 24.58 -0.83 21.30
N VAL A 31 25.91 -0.68 21.40
CA VAL A 31 26.58 0.55 21.85
C VAL A 31 26.31 1.70 20.87
N ARG A 32 26.34 1.41 19.57
CA ARG A 32 26.04 2.40 18.54
C ARG A 32 24.61 2.94 18.63
N ARG A 33 23.63 2.08 18.97
CA ARG A 33 22.24 2.50 19.18
C ARG A 33 22.10 3.38 20.41
N GLU A 34 22.84 3.09 21.47
CA GLU A 34 22.87 3.88 22.70
C GLU A 34 23.46 5.28 22.45
N VAL A 35 24.57 5.37 21.71
CA VAL A 35 25.15 6.64 21.26
C VAL A 35 24.17 7.44 20.39
N PHE A 36 23.46 6.80 19.46
CA PHE A 36 22.45 7.49 18.66
C PHE A 36 21.26 7.95 19.50
N LYS A 37 20.85 7.16 20.49
CA LYS A 37 19.80 7.51 21.44
C LYS A 37 20.19 8.73 22.29
N GLU A 38 21.38 8.73 22.88
CA GLU A 38 21.91 9.85 23.66
C GLU A 38 22.10 11.12 22.80
N ALA A 39 22.44 10.95 21.52
CA ALA A 39 22.53 12.05 20.57
C ALA A 39 21.17 12.61 20.10
N GLY A 40 20.05 12.11 20.63
CA GLY A 40 18.71 12.51 20.19
C GLY A 40 18.36 12.07 18.77
N LEU A 41 19.11 11.12 18.20
CA LEU A 41 18.85 10.48 16.92
C LEU A 41 17.95 9.25 17.08
N GLU A 42 17.19 9.17 18.19
CA GLU A 42 16.11 8.20 18.37
C GLU A 42 15.10 8.39 17.24
N GLY A 43 14.99 7.39 16.37
CA GLY A 43 13.99 7.37 15.32
C GLY A 43 14.59 7.43 13.93
N THR A 44 15.42 6.44 13.60
CA THR A 44 15.38 5.99 12.20
C THR A 44 13.97 5.50 11.95
N VAL A 45 13.11 6.34 11.35
CA VAL A 45 11.72 5.96 11.07
C VAL A 45 11.77 4.68 10.25
N HIS A 46 11.27 3.60 10.86
CA HIS A 46 11.19 2.30 10.22
C HIS A 46 9.74 2.04 9.85
N ILE A 47 9.46 2.08 8.56
CA ILE A 47 8.15 1.73 8.02
C ILE A 47 8.21 0.26 7.66
N ASP A 48 7.50 -0.58 8.42
CA ASP A 48 7.45 -2.02 8.16
C ASP A 48 6.65 -2.35 6.88
N LYS A 49 6.68 -3.62 6.49
CA LYS A 49 6.10 -4.11 5.23
C LYS A 49 4.59 -3.90 5.10
N HIS A 50 3.83 -3.94 6.20
CA HIS A 50 2.38 -3.74 6.17
C HIS A 50 2.05 -2.25 5.97
N HIS A 51 2.68 -1.38 6.76
CA HIS A 51 2.50 0.07 6.61
C HIS A 51 3.02 0.58 5.26
N ALA A 52 4.14 0.06 4.77
CA ALA A 52 4.68 0.43 3.47
C ALA A 52 3.73 0.07 2.31
N LEU A 53 3.14 -1.14 2.36
CA LEU A 53 2.14 -1.55 1.38
C LEU A 53 0.85 -0.73 1.49
N ALA A 54 0.37 -0.48 2.70
CA ALA A 54 -0.82 0.36 2.94
C ALA A 54 -0.63 1.78 2.40
N MET A 55 0.52 2.41 2.68
CA MET A 55 0.88 3.72 2.14
C MET A 55 0.91 3.72 0.61
N LYS A 56 1.53 2.70 0.01
CA LYS A 56 1.59 2.55 -1.45
C LYS A 56 0.18 2.51 -2.06
N VAL A 57 -0.72 1.72 -1.48
CA VAL A 57 -2.09 1.55 -1.98
C VAL A 57 -2.90 2.84 -1.78
N ALA A 58 -2.86 3.42 -0.58
CA ALA A 58 -3.61 4.63 -0.24
C ALA A 58 -3.27 5.83 -1.12
N VAL A 59 -1.98 5.99 -1.49
CA VAL A 59 -1.51 7.10 -2.33
C VAL A 59 -1.54 6.75 -3.82
N GLY A 60 -1.84 5.49 -4.18
CA GLY A 60 -1.85 5.05 -5.59
C GLY A 60 -0.45 4.98 -6.22
N LEU A 61 0.59 4.70 -5.44
CA LEU A 61 1.96 4.63 -5.92
C LEU A 61 2.24 3.35 -6.71
N THR A 62 2.97 3.48 -7.81
CA THR A 62 3.61 2.36 -8.49
C THR A 62 4.87 1.91 -7.73
N TYR A 63 5.31 0.67 -7.95
CA TYR A 63 6.55 0.18 -7.32
C TYR A 63 7.79 0.98 -7.75
N SER A 64 7.83 1.50 -8.98
CA SER A 64 8.93 2.36 -9.43
C SER A 64 8.95 3.68 -8.68
N GLN A 65 7.81 4.36 -8.53
CA GLN A 65 7.70 5.59 -7.72
C GLN A 65 8.11 5.35 -6.27
N GLN A 66 7.69 4.22 -5.69
CA GLN A 66 8.06 3.87 -4.32
C GLN A 66 9.56 3.58 -4.15
N ARG A 67 10.23 3.00 -5.17
CA ARG A 67 11.70 2.84 -5.15
C ARG A 67 12.42 4.19 -5.13
N GLU A 68 11.92 5.17 -5.87
CA GLU A 68 12.46 6.53 -5.87
C GLU A 68 12.33 7.17 -4.48
N ILE A 69 11.15 7.08 -3.87
CA ILE A 69 10.93 7.54 -2.49
C ILE A 69 11.88 6.83 -1.52
N ARG A 70 12.00 5.49 -1.62
CA ARG A 70 12.91 4.71 -0.77
C ARG A 70 14.37 5.16 -0.94
N ARG A 71 14.80 5.52 -2.15
CA ARG A 71 16.16 6.04 -2.41
C ARG A 71 16.39 7.38 -1.71
N VAL A 72 15.43 8.30 -1.83
CA VAL A 72 15.48 9.61 -1.16
C VAL A 72 15.52 9.46 0.36
N LEU A 73 14.65 8.61 0.92
CA LEU A 73 14.55 8.37 2.36
C LEU A 73 15.80 7.68 2.92
N LYS A 74 16.39 6.74 2.18
CA LYS A 74 17.66 6.12 2.55
C LYS A 74 18.78 7.17 2.66
N GLY A 75 18.78 8.18 1.79
CA GLY A 75 19.71 9.31 1.86
C GLY A 75 19.53 10.18 3.12
N ARG A 76 18.36 10.12 3.76
CA ARG A 76 18.03 10.80 5.02
C ARG A 76 18.14 9.89 6.24
N GLY A 77 18.61 8.66 6.06
CA GLY A 77 18.74 7.65 7.11
C GLY A 77 17.48 6.82 7.35
N GLU A 78 16.30 7.22 6.88
CA GLU A 78 15.04 6.51 7.07
C GLU A 78 14.98 5.17 6.32
N LYS A 79 14.22 4.20 6.86
CA LYS A 79 14.16 2.83 6.33
C LYS A 79 12.72 2.39 6.09
N ILE A 80 12.36 2.24 4.82
CA ILE A 80 11.15 1.53 4.39
C ILE A 80 11.50 0.06 4.13
N ALA A 81 10.57 -0.85 4.43
CA ALA A 81 10.63 -2.25 4.03
C ALA A 81 11.01 -2.44 2.56
N HIS A 82 11.61 -3.59 2.26
CA HIS A 82 11.97 -3.96 0.90
C HIS A 82 10.73 -4.33 0.09
N GLU A 83 10.71 -3.95 -1.19
CA GLU A 83 9.64 -4.26 -2.12
C GLU A 83 9.29 -5.76 -2.18
N GLY A 84 10.29 -6.65 -2.10
CA GLY A 84 10.04 -8.09 -2.09
C GLY A 84 9.20 -8.54 -0.90
N ALA A 85 9.39 -7.93 0.28
CA ALA A 85 8.61 -8.21 1.46
C ALA A 85 7.18 -7.67 1.33
N GLU A 86 7.01 -6.48 0.75
CA GLU A 86 5.70 -5.89 0.47
C GLU A 86 4.91 -6.71 -0.54
N ARG A 87 5.56 -7.17 -1.63
CA ARG A 87 4.95 -8.05 -2.63
C ARG A 87 4.51 -9.38 -2.05
N LYS A 88 5.28 -9.94 -1.10
CA LYS A 88 4.91 -11.17 -0.39
C LYS A 88 3.63 -10.95 0.43
N VAL A 89 3.57 -9.86 1.19
CA VAL A 89 2.35 -9.48 1.95
C VAL A 89 1.18 -9.24 1.02
N ALA A 90 1.37 -8.53 -0.10
CA ALA A 90 0.32 -8.32 -1.09
C ALA A 90 -0.20 -9.63 -1.66
N LYS A 91 0.69 -10.58 -1.98
CA LYS A 91 0.31 -11.91 -2.45
C LYS A 91 -0.43 -12.72 -1.38
N GLU A 92 0.01 -12.64 -0.12
CA GLU A 92 -0.67 -13.30 1.01
C GLU A 92 -2.07 -12.69 1.26
N LEU A 93 -2.24 -11.38 1.06
CA LEU A 93 -3.51 -10.66 1.23
C LEU A 93 -4.50 -10.93 0.08
N ILE A 94 -3.99 -11.03 -1.16
CA ILE A 94 -4.81 -11.36 -2.34
C ILE A 94 -5.09 -12.87 -2.42
N GLY A 95 -4.17 -13.70 -1.91
CA GLY A 95 -4.32 -15.15 -1.87
C GLY A 95 -4.72 -15.77 -3.21
N ASP A 96 -5.62 -16.76 -3.13
CA ASP A 96 -6.32 -17.37 -4.28
C ASP A 96 -7.69 -16.69 -4.52
N ASP A 97 -7.85 -15.46 -4.01
CA ASP A 97 -9.13 -14.75 -4.05
C ASP A 97 -9.42 -14.14 -5.42
N VAL A 98 -8.49 -14.27 -6.38
CA VAL A 98 -8.61 -13.72 -7.71
C VAL A 98 -8.29 -14.79 -8.73
N THR A 99 -9.18 -14.96 -9.70
CA THR A 99 -8.99 -15.89 -10.83
C THR A 99 -9.09 -15.14 -12.15
N VAL A 100 -8.33 -15.61 -13.13
CA VAL A 100 -8.44 -15.16 -14.51
C VAL A 100 -9.23 -16.21 -15.28
N THR A 101 -10.31 -15.80 -15.91
CA THR A 101 -11.13 -16.69 -16.76
C THR A 101 -11.42 -16.02 -18.09
N GLU A 102 -11.42 -16.81 -19.16
CA GLU A 102 -11.88 -16.37 -20.48
C GLU A 102 -13.39 -16.30 -20.49
N MET A 103 -13.94 -15.19 -20.98
CA MET A 103 -15.38 -15.00 -21.15
C MET A 103 -15.68 -14.38 -22.51
N LEU A 104 -16.83 -14.75 -23.06
CA LEU A 104 -17.34 -14.21 -24.31
C LEU A 104 -18.06 -12.88 -24.06
N PHE A 105 -17.64 -11.84 -24.76
CA PHE A 105 -18.27 -10.52 -24.75
C PHE A 105 -18.87 -10.21 -26.11
N SER A 106 -20.07 -9.63 -26.15
CA SER A 106 -20.65 -9.12 -27.39
C SER A 106 -19.93 -7.83 -27.79
N SER A 107 -19.26 -7.83 -28.94
CA SER A 107 -18.74 -6.61 -29.56
C SER A 107 -19.77 -6.01 -30.49
N ALA A 108 -19.86 -4.68 -30.54
CA ALA A 108 -20.73 -3.98 -31.47
C ALA A 108 -20.19 -4.15 -32.91
N GLY A 109 -20.69 -5.14 -33.63
CA GLY A 109 -20.40 -5.38 -35.06
C GLY A 109 -19.67 -6.69 -35.37
N ASP A 110 -18.87 -7.22 -34.44
CA ASP A 110 -17.97 -8.37 -34.69
C ASP A 110 -18.43 -9.70 -34.04
N GLY A 111 -19.65 -9.74 -33.48
CA GLY A 111 -20.15 -10.94 -32.80
C GLY A 111 -19.54 -11.13 -31.41
N LEU A 112 -19.40 -12.39 -30.98
CA LEU A 112 -18.84 -12.73 -29.68
C LEU A 112 -17.31 -12.78 -29.75
N VAL A 113 -16.65 -12.06 -28.85
CA VAL A 113 -15.18 -12.02 -28.73
C VAL A 113 -14.79 -12.58 -27.36
N GLU A 114 -13.85 -13.52 -27.35
CA GLU A 114 -13.26 -14.03 -26.11
C GLU A 114 -12.29 -13.01 -25.53
N LYS A 115 -12.48 -12.66 -24.26
CA LYS A 115 -11.56 -11.80 -23.50
C LYS A 115 -11.28 -12.38 -22.14
N GLN A 116 -10.08 -12.12 -21.64
CA GLN A 116 -9.73 -12.45 -20.27
C GLN A 116 -10.41 -11.49 -19.31
N MET A 117 -11.02 -12.07 -18.27
CA MET A 117 -11.58 -11.34 -17.15
C MET A 117 -10.94 -11.81 -15.85
N VAL A 118 -10.45 -10.84 -15.10
CA VAL A 118 -10.05 -11.03 -13.71
C VAL A 118 -11.30 -10.92 -12.85
N LYS A 119 -11.55 -11.93 -12.00
CA LYS A 119 -12.71 -11.94 -11.10
C LYS A 119 -12.32 -12.33 -9.68
N LEU A 120 -13.01 -11.72 -8.73
CA LEU A 120 -12.92 -12.08 -7.31
C LEU A 120 -13.62 -13.43 -7.09
N THR A 121 -12.96 -14.36 -6.41
CA THR A 121 -13.57 -15.61 -5.93
C THR A 121 -14.23 -15.36 -4.58
N ASN A 122 -15.23 -16.18 -4.22
CA ASN A 122 -15.91 -16.13 -2.93
C ASN A 122 -16.42 -14.74 -2.53
N ILE A 123 -17.09 -14.03 -3.46
CA ILE A 123 -17.63 -12.67 -3.27
C ILE A 123 -18.38 -12.53 -1.94
N GLY A 124 -19.19 -13.52 -1.56
CA GLY A 124 -19.96 -13.50 -0.31
C GLY A 124 -19.08 -13.40 0.93
N GLU A 125 -18.01 -14.19 1.03
CA GLU A 125 -17.09 -14.13 2.18
C GLU A 125 -16.35 -12.80 2.24
N LYS A 126 -15.97 -12.27 1.06
CA LYS A 126 -15.29 -10.97 0.95
C LYS A 126 -16.19 -9.81 1.35
N LEU A 127 -17.44 -9.84 0.89
CA LEU A 127 -18.45 -8.88 1.30
C LEU A 127 -18.69 -8.95 2.81
N THR A 128 -18.83 -10.14 3.39
CA THR A 128 -18.99 -10.29 4.85
C THR A 128 -17.81 -9.71 5.61
N LYS A 129 -16.57 -10.05 5.24
CA LYS A 129 -15.36 -9.49 5.86
C LYS A 129 -15.30 -7.97 5.73
N PHE A 130 -15.65 -7.44 4.55
CA PHE A 130 -15.73 -5.99 4.34
C PHE A 130 -16.77 -5.34 5.26
N LEU A 131 -17.97 -5.90 5.35
CA LEU A 131 -19.03 -5.41 6.22
C LEU A 131 -18.66 -5.48 7.70
N GLU A 132 -17.98 -6.55 8.13
CA GLU A 132 -17.43 -6.65 9.49
C GLU A 132 -16.43 -5.52 9.78
N SER A 133 -15.54 -5.21 8.83
CA SER A 133 -14.58 -4.11 8.98
C SER A 133 -15.22 -2.72 9.01
N GLN A 134 -16.41 -2.57 8.43
CA GLN A 134 -17.16 -1.32 8.35
C GLN A 134 -18.33 -1.26 9.34
N ARG A 135 -18.43 -2.21 10.27
CA ARG A 135 -19.63 -2.37 11.13
C ARG A 135 -20.00 -1.10 11.88
N GLU A 136 -19.01 -0.34 12.35
CA GLU A 136 -19.21 0.91 13.10
C GLU A 136 -19.53 2.11 12.21
N SER A 137 -19.24 2.03 10.90
CA SER A 137 -19.53 3.09 9.92
C SER A 137 -20.83 2.89 9.15
N LEU A 138 -21.53 1.76 9.40
CA LEU A 138 -22.83 1.49 8.80
C LEU A 138 -23.89 2.47 9.32
N MET A 139 -24.65 3.04 8.40
CA MET A 139 -25.76 3.93 8.71
C MET A 139 -27.08 3.31 8.27
N TRP A 140 -28.10 3.52 9.10
CA TRP A 140 -29.47 3.12 8.83
C TRP A 140 -30.24 4.36 8.41
N HIS A 141 -30.71 4.38 7.17
CA HIS A 141 -31.39 5.54 6.60
C HIS A 141 -32.86 5.46 6.96
N ASP A 142 -33.31 6.23 7.95
CA ASP A 142 -34.67 6.35 8.52
C ASP A 142 -35.81 5.82 7.62
N GLY A 143 -36.00 4.49 7.61
CA GLY A 143 -37.08 3.80 6.88
C GLY A 143 -36.86 3.50 5.39
N ALA A 144 -35.78 3.97 4.76
CA ALA A 144 -35.43 3.62 3.38
C ALA A 144 -34.76 2.23 3.28
N ILE A 145 -34.04 1.83 4.31
CA ILE A 145 -33.45 0.49 4.45
C ILE A 145 -33.83 -0.04 5.83
N ALA A 146 -34.34 -1.27 5.89
CA ALA A 146 -34.70 -1.89 7.16
C ALA A 146 -33.47 -2.09 8.06
N GLU A 147 -33.62 -1.91 9.38
CA GLU A 147 -32.51 -1.94 10.37
C GLU A 147 -31.79 -3.30 10.48
N ASN A 148 -32.29 -4.33 9.80
CA ASN A 148 -31.73 -5.68 9.74
C ASN A 148 -31.18 -6.04 8.35
N GLU A 149 -31.11 -5.09 7.41
CA GLU A 149 -30.70 -5.33 6.02
C GLU A 149 -29.55 -4.44 5.56
N VAL A 150 -28.50 -5.05 5.03
CA VAL A 150 -27.45 -4.31 4.33
C VAL A 150 -27.69 -4.40 2.83
N TRP A 151 -27.90 -3.25 2.20
CA TRP A 151 -28.11 -3.15 0.77
C TRP A 151 -26.77 -2.86 0.07
N VAL A 152 -26.57 -3.53 -1.06
CA VAL A 152 -25.36 -3.39 -1.88
C VAL A 152 -25.80 -3.06 -3.30
N LYS A 153 -25.18 -2.04 -3.91
CA LYS A 153 -25.35 -1.74 -5.33
C LYS A 153 -24.29 -2.49 -6.15
N VAL A 154 -24.69 -3.00 -7.31
CA VAL A 154 -23.77 -3.56 -8.31
C VAL A 154 -23.62 -2.54 -9.43
N GLY A 155 -22.39 -2.15 -9.73
CA GLY A 155 -22.06 -1.19 -10.76
C GLY A 155 -21.17 -1.79 -11.84
N GLY A 156 -21.28 -1.23 -13.05
CA GLY A 156 -20.33 -1.42 -14.13
C GLY A 156 -19.81 -0.06 -14.58
N ASP A 157 -18.49 0.09 -14.63
CA ASP A 157 -17.84 1.28 -15.20
C ASP A 157 -17.10 0.89 -16.49
N HIS A 158 -17.39 1.63 -17.55
CA HIS A 158 -16.73 1.49 -18.84
C HIS A 158 -15.93 2.75 -19.11
N GLY A 159 -14.63 2.70 -18.78
CA GLY A 159 -13.76 3.87 -18.81
C GLY A 159 -12.36 3.53 -19.30
N GLN A 160 -11.84 4.35 -20.22
CA GLN A 160 -10.43 4.41 -20.63
C GLN A 160 -9.79 3.05 -20.92
N GLY A 161 -10.45 2.23 -21.75
CA GLY A 161 -9.87 0.97 -22.19
C GLY A 161 -9.98 -0.18 -21.16
N SER A 162 -10.93 -0.12 -20.24
CA SER A 162 -11.26 -1.27 -19.39
C SER A 162 -12.76 -1.28 -19.02
N LEU A 163 -13.30 -2.48 -18.82
CA LEU A 163 -14.60 -2.73 -18.22
C LEU A 163 -14.39 -3.22 -16.79
N LYS A 164 -15.01 -2.54 -15.82
CA LYS A 164 -14.90 -2.86 -14.40
C LYS A 164 -16.27 -3.13 -13.82
N PHE A 165 -16.36 -4.12 -12.95
CA PHE A 165 -17.56 -4.44 -12.17
C PHE A 165 -17.24 -4.24 -10.69
N SER A 166 -18.09 -3.48 -10.00
CA SER A 166 -17.93 -3.18 -8.58
C SER A 166 -19.20 -3.45 -7.78
N LEU A 167 -19.02 -3.70 -6.49
CA LEU A 167 -20.06 -3.72 -5.47
C LEU A 167 -19.84 -2.53 -4.54
N ALA A 168 -20.90 -1.86 -4.09
CA ALA A 168 -20.76 -0.86 -3.05
C ALA A 168 -21.84 -0.95 -1.99
N VAL A 169 -21.47 -0.70 -0.75
CA VAL A 169 -22.38 -0.76 0.39
C VAL A 169 -23.16 0.56 0.51
N VAL A 170 -24.49 0.46 0.42
CA VAL A 170 -25.41 1.60 0.41
C VAL A 170 -25.66 2.14 1.82
N ASN A 171 -25.53 1.29 2.84
CA ASN A 171 -25.64 1.64 4.25
C ASN A 171 -24.40 2.41 4.77
N THR A 172 -23.90 3.40 4.02
CA THR A 172 -22.76 4.23 4.42
C THR A 172 -23.08 5.71 4.22
N LYS A 173 -22.32 6.60 4.86
CA LYS A 173 -22.51 8.06 4.72
C LYS A 173 -22.35 8.56 3.28
N ASN A 174 -21.42 7.96 2.55
CA ASN A 174 -21.12 8.31 1.16
C ASN A 174 -21.10 7.04 0.29
N PRO A 175 -22.27 6.50 -0.12
CA PRO A 175 -22.35 5.23 -0.86
C PRO A 175 -21.64 5.20 -2.21
N ASN A 176 -21.33 6.39 -2.76
CA ASN A 176 -20.64 6.56 -4.03
C ASN A 176 -19.15 6.90 -3.87
N SER A 177 -18.60 6.83 -2.65
CA SER A 177 -17.16 6.97 -2.44
C SER A 177 -16.42 5.74 -2.96
N LYS A 178 -15.25 5.95 -3.57
CA LYS A 178 -14.36 4.86 -4.01
C LYS A 178 -13.91 3.97 -2.86
N ASP A 179 -13.86 4.51 -1.64
CA ASP A 179 -13.49 3.75 -0.45
C ASP A 179 -14.54 2.69 -0.06
N ASN A 180 -15.77 2.84 -0.57
CA ASN A 180 -16.89 1.93 -0.33
C ASN A 180 -17.15 0.97 -1.51
N ASP A 181 -16.35 1.08 -2.58
CA ASP A 181 -16.46 0.25 -3.78
C ASP A 181 -15.48 -0.93 -3.72
N ILE A 182 -16.00 -2.15 -3.83
CA ILE A 182 -15.25 -3.39 -3.97
C ILE A 182 -15.23 -3.77 -5.44
N LEU A 183 -14.04 -3.79 -6.06
CA LEU A 183 -13.87 -4.30 -7.42
C LEU A 183 -14.03 -5.83 -7.44
N ILE A 184 -15.04 -6.34 -8.15
CA ILE A 184 -15.32 -7.77 -8.27
C ILE A 184 -14.93 -8.36 -9.62
N GLY A 185 -14.72 -7.51 -10.62
CA GLY A 185 -14.41 -7.93 -11.98
C GLY A 185 -13.71 -6.85 -12.78
N MET A 186 -12.75 -7.24 -13.62
CA MET A 186 -12.11 -6.32 -14.57
C MET A 186 -11.69 -7.04 -15.85
N GLN A 187 -11.91 -6.38 -16.98
CA GLN A 187 -11.46 -6.79 -18.31
C GLN A 187 -10.78 -5.58 -18.98
N GLU A 188 -9.57 -5.76 -19.48
CA GLU A 188 -8.89 -4.72 -20.27
C GLU A 188 -9.36 -4.76 -21.72
N SER A 189 -9.75 -3.60 -22.24
CA SER A 189 -10.09 -3.42 -23.64
C SER A 189 -8.81 -3.37 -24.46
N SER A 190 -8.49 -4.49 -25.09
CA SER A 190 -7.60 -4.59 -26.26
C SER A 190 -8.02 -3.65 -27.38
#